data_AF-A0A662JZD3-F1
#
_entry.id   AF-A0A662JZD3-F1
#
_cell.length_a   1.000
_cell.length_b   1.000
_cell.length_c   1.000
_cell.angle_alpha   90.00
_cell.angle_beta   90.00
_cell.angle_gamma   90.00
#
_symmetry.space_group_name_H-M   'P 1'
#
loop_
_entity.id
_entity.type
_entity.pdbx_description
1 polymer ?
#
loop_
_entity_poly.entity_id
_entity_poly.type
_entity_poly.pdbx_seq_one_letter_code
_entity_poly.pdbx_strand_id
1 'polypeptide(L)'
;MAVDKRGKEILEEAKFDKFKQAFIDSIMRKISIEGRYGTDIRPIIEETLKEEDFIDFFNKLAEIIRKKTEINGRECDRTASALVEEAFVKDISDVFSGQLKESKESRFSKEEMEIYRKGERFRLWKDANLKRFLGGRPEKLNDIIRLFREHSIIKAIVFIGIGALGISAVLFGSIYKALVVGLTLTMFSGETLQIKIANILGGIGGVLIFFTSITILLEYILLTARRNEQIQEMARRYFEKKRG
;
A
#
# COMPACT_ATOMS: atom_id res chain seq x y z
N MET A 1 12.52 -6.58 12.47
CA MET A 1 13.78 -7.38 12.41
C MET A 1 14.94 -6.55 12.93
N ALA A 2 16.00 -7.20 13.42
CA ALA A 2 17.18 -6.50 13.97
C ALA A 2 18.46 -6.96 13.25
N VAL A 3 19.34 -6.01 12.96
CA VAL A 3 20.69 -6.28 12.46
C VAL A 3 21.44 -7.16 13.46
N ASP A 4 22.01 -8.26 12.98
CA ASP A 4 22.77 -9.19 13.81
C ASP A 4 24.25 -8.74 13.91
N LYS A 5 25.05 -9.38 14.78
CA LYS A 5 26.39 -8.91 15.16
C LYS A 5 27.29 -8.63 13.95
N ARG A 6 27.34 -9.53 12.97
CA ARG A 6 28.18 -9.38 11.77
C ARG A 6 27.69 -8.24 10.87
N GLY A 7 26.37 -8.06 10.78
CA GLY A 7 25.77 -6.93 10.07
C GLY A 7 26.17 -5.59 10.68
N LYS A 8 26.20 -5.50 12.02
CA LYS A 8 26.66 -4.29 12.73
C LYS A 8 28.14 -4.00 12.47
N GLU A 9 29.00 -5.02 12.54
CA GLU A 9 30.44 -4.88 12.23
C GLU A 9 30.68 -4.38 10.79
N ILE A 10 29.88 -4.84 9.83
CA ILE A 10 29.95 -4.39 8.43
C ILE A 10 29.55 -2.91 8.31
N LEU A 11 28.46 -2.51 8.97
CA LEU A 11 27.98 -1.12 8.95
C LEU A 11 28.97 -0.17 9.64
N GLU A 12 29.56 -0.58 10.76
CA GLU A 12 30.61 0.17 11.48
C GLU A 12 31.84 0.38 10.59
N GLU A 13 32.32 -0.66 9.91
CA GLU A 13 33.47 -0.57 8.98
C GLU A 13 33.16 0.32 7.76
N ALA A 14 31.90 0.29 7.30
CA ALA A 14 31.43 1.18 6.25
C ALA A 14 31.35 2.65 6.71
N LYS A 15 31.41 2.93 8.03
CA LYS A 15 31.19 4.24 8.66
C LYS A 15 29.77 4.76 8.47
N PHE A 16 28.81 3.84 8.52
CA PHE A 16 27.40 4.12 8.29
C PHE A 16 26.83 5.27 9.13
N ASP A 17 27.25 5.36 10.40
CA ASP A 17 26.78 6.42 11.32
C ASP A 17 27.01 7.83 10.80
N LYS A 18 28.06 8.05 9.99
CA LYS A 18 28.34 9.36 9.38
C LYS A 18 27.31 9.78 8.33
N PHE A 19 26.71 8.80 7.65
CA PHE A 19 25.73 9.01 6.59
C PHE A 19 24.31 8.83 7.08
N LYS A 20 24.14 8.23 8.26
CA LYS A 20 22.86 7.86 8.85
C LYS A 20 21.81 8.97 8.75
N GLN A 21 22.19 10.15 9.24
CA GLN A 21 21.29 11.29 9.31
C GLN A 21 20.95 11.89 7.94
N ALA A 22 21.94 12.00 7.04
CA ALA A 22 21.74 12.50 5.68
C ALA A 22 20.85 11.57 4.85
N PHE A 23 21.01 10.26 5.04
CA PHE A 23 20.21 9.25 4.37
C PHE A 23 18.74 9.29 4.81
N ILE A 24 18.49 9.41 6.13
CA ILE A 24 17.12 9.62 6.65
C ILE A 24 16.52 10.89 6.05
N ASP A 25 17.28 11.99 5.99
CA ASP A 25 16.80 13.23 5.40
C ASP A 25 16.43 13.06 3.92
N SER A 26 17.21 12.31 3.13
CA SER A 26 16.89 12.05 1.72
C SER A 26 15.61 11.22 1.58
N ILE A 27 15.47 10.13 2.35
CA ILE A 27 14.25 9.32 2.37
C ILE A 27 13.03 10.17 2.75
N MET A 28 13.12 10.96 3.82
CA MET A 28 12.01 11.80 4.27
C MET A 28 11.66 12.85 3.23
N ARG A 29 12.65 13.42 2.53
CA ARG A 29 12.40 14.35 1.44
C ARG A 29 11.61 13.67 0.32
N LYS A 30 12.01 12.48 -0.13
CA LYS A 30 11.26 11.72 -1.14
C LYS A 30 9.84 11.43 -0.69
N ILE A 31 9.67 10.94 0.53
CA ILE A 31 8.33 10.62 1.06
C ILE A 31 7.48 11.90 1.21
N SER A 32 8.07 13.05 1.53
CA SER A 32 7.32 14.32 1.67
C SER A 32 6.75 14.87 0.35
N ILE A 33 7.30 14.42 -0.79
CA ILE A 33 6.92 14.84 -2.14
C ILE A 33 6.05 13.76 -2.79
N GLU A 34 6.50 12.50 -2.73
CA GLU A 34 5.95 11.40 -3.52
C GLU A 34 5.40 10.26 -2.67
N GLY A 35 5.42 10.40 -1.34
CA GLY A 35 4.96 9.40 -0.41
C GLY A 35 3.53 8.93 -0.70
N ARG A 36 3.35 7.62 -0.76
CA ARG A 36 2.04 6.97 -0.92
C ARG A 36 1.84 5.93 0.17
N TYR A 37 0.61 5.88 0.69
CA TYR A 37 0.17 4.85 1.61
C TYR A 37 0.24 3.48 0.93
N GLY A 38 0.73 2.48 1.66
CA GLY A 38 0.88 1.12 1.18
C GLY A 38 2.08 0.86 0.28
N THR A 39 2.96 1.85 0.11
CA THR A 39 4.23 1.67 -0.59
C THR A 39 5.21 0.90 0.28
N ASP A 40 5.89 -0.07 -0.32
CA ASP A 40 7.05 -0.76 0.25
C ASP A 40 8.19 0.25 0.39
N ILE A 41 8.79 0.35 1.57
CA ILE A 41 9.89 1.31 1.83
C ILE A 41 11.18 0.89 1.11
N ARG A 42 11.37 -0.40 0.81
CA ARG A 42 12.62 -0.90 0.25
C ARG A 42 12.99 -0.26 -1.09
N PRO A 43 12.10 -0.17 -2.10
CA PRO A 43 12.40 0.55 -3.33
C PRO A 43 12.87 1.99 -3.10
N ILE A 44 12.29 2.70 -2.13
CA ILE A 44 12.70 4.07 -1.78
C ILE A 44 14.14 4.07 -1.25
N ILE A 45 14.48 3.13 -0.37
CA ILE A 45 15.83 2.95 0.17
C ILE A 45 16.83 2.61 -0.95
N GLU A 46 16.48 1.68 -1.84
CA GLU A 46 17.32 1.28 -2.97
C GLU A 46 17.58 2.43 -3.93
N GLU A 47 16.57 3.24 -4.22
CA GLU A 47 16.72 4.43 -5.06
C GLU A 47 17.58 5.50 -4.38
N THR A 48 17.39 5.75 -3.08
CA THR A 48 18.22 6.70 -2.33
C THR A 48 19.68 6.26 -2.25
N LEU A 49 19.97 4.96 -2.08
CA LEU A 49 21.35 4.45 -2.06
C LEU A 49 22.09 4.63 -3.39
N LYS A 50 21.38 4.81 -4.49
CA LYS A 50 21.93 5.04 -5.83
C LYS A 50 22.12 6.51 -6.18
N GLU A 51 21.75 7.43 -5.29
CA GLU A 51 22.00 8.87 -5.49
C GLU A 51 23.50 9.15 -5.39
N GLU A 52 23.95 10.19 -6.10
CA GLU A 52 25.36 10.60 -6.14
C GLU A 52 25.96 10.80 -4.74
N ASP A 53 25.17 11.34 -3.81
CA ASP A 53 25.58 11.60 -2.43
C ASP A 53 25.86 10.32 -1.62
N PHE A 54 25.31 9.17 -2.02
CA PHE A 54 25.39 7.90 -1.27
C PHE A 54 26.06 6.76 -2.04
N ILE A 55 26.29 6.91 -3.34
CA ILE A 55 26.78 5.82 -4.19
C ILE A 55 28.16 5.31 -3.76
N ASP A 56 29.06 6.20 -3.32
CA ASP A 56 30.38 5.82 -2.81
C ASP A 56 30.28 5.00 -1.52
N PHE A 57 29.38 5.41 -0.62
CA PHE A 57 29.08 4.65 0.59
C PHE A 57 28.50 3.28 0.25
N PHE A 58 27.54 3.24 -0.68
CA PHE A 58 26.88 2.01 -1.11
C PHE A 58 27.86 1.02 -1.73
N ASN A 59 28.72 1.49 -2.65
CA ASN A 59 29.76 0.68 -3.27
C ASN A 59 30.75 0.13 -2.23
N LYS A 60 31.16 0.97 -1.27
CA LYS A 60 32.03 0.55 -0.18
C LYS A 60 31.37 -0.53 0.69
N LEU A 61 30.07 -0.38 0.99
CA LEU A 61 29.31 -1.36 1.77
C LEU A 61 29.21 -2.70 1.03
N ALA A 62 28.88 -2.68 -0.27
CA ALA A 62 28.83 -3.86 -1.11
C ALA A 62 30.19 -4.58 -1.19
N GLU A 63 31.29 -3.82 -1.27
CA GLU A 63 32.66 -4.36 -1.22
C GLU A 63 32.99 -5.03 0.12
N ILE A 64 32.62 -4.43 1.25
CA ILE A 64 32.83 -5.03 2.57
C ILE A 64 32.02 -6.32 2.71
N ILE A 65 30.75 -6.31 2.26
CA ILE A 65 29.89 -7.51 2.24
C ILE A 65 30.55 -8.60 1.39
N ARG A 66 31.03 -8.27 0.18
CA ARG A 66 31.72 -9.23 -0.70
C ARG A 66 32.97 -9.82 -0.06
N LYS A 67 33.76 -9.03 0.67
CA LYS A 67 34.98 -9.51 1.35
C LYS A 67 34.68 -10.37 2.56
N LYS A 68 33.61 -10.01 3.30
CA LYS A 68 33.24 -10.68 4.54
C LYS A 68 32.23 -11.80 4.34
N THR A 69 31.69 -12.02 3.15
CA THR A 69 30.70 -13.08 2.86
C THR A 69 31.02 -13.75 1.53
N GLU A 70 30.31 -14.82 1.18
CA GLU A 70 30.44 -15.47 -0.13
C GLU A 70 29.34 -15.00 -1.11
N ILE A 71 28.86 -13.77 -0.94
CA ILE A 71 27.85 -13.14 -1.80
C ILE A 71 28.58 -12.40 -2.92
N ASN A 72 28.09 -12.55 -4.17
CA ASN A 72 28.81 -12.15 -5.36
C ASN A 72 27.95 -11.24 -6.25
N GLY A 73 28.60 -10.30 -6.96
CA GLY A 73 27.98 -9.50 -8.02
C GLY A 73 26.74 -8.72 -7.57
N ARG A 74 25.65 -8.76 -8.36
CA ARG A 74 24.41 -8.01 -8.09
C ARG A 74 23.70 -8.41 -6.79
N GLU A 75 24.03 -9.57 -6.23
CA GLU A 75 23.47 -9.98 -4.94
C GLU A 75 24.07 -9.16 -3.79
N CYS A 76 25.31 -8.68 -3.91
CA CYS A 76 25.91 -7.80 -2.91
C CYS A 76 25.15 -6.49 -2.81
N ASP A 77 24.81 -5.87 -3.94
CA ASP A 77 24.09 -4.59 -3.99
C ASP A 77 22.73 -4.72 -3.28
N ARG A 78 21.98 -5.78 -3.60
CA ARG A 78 20.68 -6.01 -2.96
C ARG A 78 20.81 -6.39 -1.48
N THR A 79 21.87 -7.12 -1.11
CA THR A 79 22.18 -7.44 0.29
C THR A 79 22.56 -6.18 1.07
N ALA A 80 23.29 -5.25 0.44
CA ALA A 80 23.62 -3.96 1.00
C ALA A 80 22.36 -3.13 1.26
N SER A 81 21.46 -3.05 0.28
CA SER A 81 20.15 -2.39 0.45
C SER A 81 19.31 -3.00 1.57
N ALA A 82 19.24 -4.33 1.64
CA ALA A 82 18.54 -5.04 2.71
C ALA A 82 19.19 -4.79 4.08
N LEU A 83 20.52 -4.81 4.17
CA LEU A 83 21.23 -4.52 5.41
C LEU A 83 20.99 -3.08 5.89
N VAL A 84 20.98 -2.12 4.96
CA VAL A 84 20.67 -0.72 5.24
C VAL A 84 19.22 -0.56 5.68
N GLU A 85 18.27 -1.22 5.01
CA GLU A 85 16.88 -1.28 5.46
C GLU A 85 16.83 -1.74 6.91
N GLU A 86 17.37 -2.91 7.23
CA GLU A 86 17.36 -3.45 8.60
C GLU A 86 18.00 -2.51 9.64
N ALA A 87 19.03 -1.76 9.25
CA ALA A 87 19.70 -0.81 10.13
C ALA A 87 18.85 0.43 10.45
N PHE A 88 17.99 0.87 9.54
CA PHE A 88 17.19 2.10 9.67
C PHE A 88 15.75 1.90 10.08
N VAL A 89 15.26 0.66 10.09
CA VAL A 89 13.84 0.38 10.35
C VAL A 89 13.34 1.01 11.63
N LYS A 90 14.16 0.97 12.69
CA LYS A 90 13.79 1.60 13.95
C LYS A 90 13.71 3.12 13.81
N ASP A 91 14.72 3.74 13.21
CA ASP A 91 14.76 5.20 13.03
C ASP A 91 13.60 5.70 12.16
N ILE A 92 13.29 5.01 11.06
CA ILE A 92 12.15 5.34 10.19
C ILE A 92 10.83 5.10 10.94
N SER A 93 10.69 3.99 11.66
CA SER A 93 9.49 3.70 12.45
C SER A 93 9.23 4.76 13.53
N ASP A 94 10.28 5.22 14.20
CA ASP A 94 10.22 6.28 15.21
C ASP A 94 9.77 7.61 14.58
N VAL A 95 10.31 7.96 13.40
CA VAL A 95 9.88 9.16 12.64
C VAL A 95 8.41 9.05 12.23
N PHE A 96 7.98 7.88 11.77
CA PHE A 96 6.60 7.63 11.34
C PHE A 96 5.66 7.30 12.51
N SER A 97 6.06 7.46 13.77
CA SER A 97 5.22 7.21 14.95
C SER A 97 4.52 5.83 14.90
N GLY A 98 5.23 4.80 14.44
CA GLY A 98 4.70 3.44 14.29
C GLY A 98 3.80 3.20 13.06
N GLN A 99 3.71 4.15 12.12
CA GLN A 99 3.01 3.97 10.85
C GLN A 99 3.82 3.12 9.85
N LEU A 100 5.04 2.69 10.17
CA LEU A 100 5.74 1.69 9.39
C LEU A 100 5.26 0.29 9.81
N LYS A 101 4.38 -0.34 9.02
CA LYS A 101 3.82 -1.64 9.37
C LYS A 101 4.60 -2.79 8.73
N GLU A 102 5.00 -3.74 9.55
CA GLU A 102 5.62 -4.99 9.12
C GLU A 102 4.54 -6.01 8.70
N SER A 103 4.77 -6.73 7.60
CA SER A 103 3.89 -7.79 7.12
C SER A 103 4.69 -9.06 6.77
N LYS A 104 4.26 -10.19 7.35
CA LYS A 104 4.81 -11.53 7.06
C LYS A 104 4.22 -12.17 5.79
N GLU A 105 3.03 -11.74 5.37
CA GLU A 105 2.26 -12.34 4.27
C GLU A 105 2.48 -11.64 2.91
N SER A 106 3.56 -10.89 2.78
CA SER A 106 3.93 -10.28 1.52
C SER A 106 4.57 -11.30 0.60
N ARG A 107 4.08 -11.41 -0.64
CA ARG A 107 4.73 -12.19 -1.71
C ARG A 107 6.09 -11.55 -2.02
N PHE A 108 7.13 -11.95 -1.32
CA PHE A 108 8.50 -11.72 -1.77
C PHE A 108 8.68 -12.41 -3.13
N SER A 109 9.44 -11.79 -4.03
CA SER A 109 9.91 -12.51 -5.20
C SER A 109 10.84 -13.65 -4.77
N LYS A 110 11.03 -14.67 -5.64
CA LYS A 110 12.00 -15.74 -5.37
C LYS A 110 13.39 -15.19 -5.06
N GLU A 111 13.79 -14.15 -5.79
CA GLU A 111 15.09 -13.49 -5.63
C GLU A 111 15.20 -12.75 -4.29
N GLU A 112 14.17 -12.01 -3.87
CA GLU A 112 14.18 -11.34 -2.56
C GLU A 112 14.26 -12.35 -1.42
N MET A 113 13.49 -13.45 -1.50
CA MET A 113 13.54 -14.53 -0.51
C MET A 113 14.94 -15.14 -0.40
N GLU A 114 15.63 -15.30 -1.53
CA GLU A 114 16.99 -15.83 -1.56
C GLU A 114 17.97 -14.91 -0.84
N ILE A 115 17.89 -13.59 -1.08
CA ILE A 115 18.71 -12.58 -0.40
C ILE A 115 18.45 -12.62 1.11
N TYR A 116 17.19 -12.64 1.54
CA TYR A 116 16.81 -12.68 2.95
C TYR A 116 17.36 -13.91 3.67
N ARG A 117 17.25 -15.09 3.04
CA ARG A 117 17.79 -16.34 3.57
C ARG A 117 19.32 -16.34 3.58
N LYS A 118 19.97 -15.84 2.54
CA LYS A 118 21.44 -15.73 2.48
C LYS A 118 21.96 -14.82 3.60
N GLY A 119 21.39 -13.64 3.77
CA GLY A 119 21.86 -12.73 4.82
C GLY A 119 21.58 -13.25 6.24
N GLU A 120 20.48 -13.98 6.46
CA GLU A 120 20.25 -14.68 7.73
C GLU A 120 21.31 -15.78 7.95
N ARG A 121 21.64 -16.59 6.92
CA ARG A 121 22.70 -17.61 6.97
C ARG A 121 24.06 -17.01 7.31
N PHE A 122 24.37 -15.83 6.78
CA PHE A 122 25.61 -15.11 7.06
C PHE A 122 25.57 -14.28 8.35
N ARG A 123 24.46 -14.31 9.11
CA ARG A 123 24.24 -13.55 10.36
C ARG A 123 24.33 -12.04 10.16
N LEU A 124 23.77 -11.54 9.07
CA LEU A 124 23.64 -10.10 8.79
C LEU A 124 22.44 -9.50 9.52
N TRP A 125 21.33 -10.24 9.61
CA TRP A 125 20.09 -9.87 10.31
C TRP A 125 19.41 -11.10 10.90
N LYS A 126 18.45 -10.84 11.80
CA LYS A 126 17.63 -11.87 12.45
C LYS A 126 16.23 -11.91 11.85
N ASP A 127 15.70 -13.13 11.69
CA ASP A 127 14.36 -13.48 11.21
C ASP A 127 14.09 -13.12 9.75
N ALA A 128 14.18 -14.06 8.81
CA ALA A 128 13.80 -13.79 7.42
C ALA A 128 12.30 -13.45 7.25
N ASN A 129 12.00 -12.56 6.27
CA ASN A 129 10.69 -12.36 5.62
C ASN A 129 9.71 -11.33 6.21
N LEU A 130 10.15 -10.11 6.55
CA LEU A 130 9.24 -8.98 6.79
C LEU A 130 9.36 -7.92 5.69
N LYS A 131 8.24 -7.55 5.07
CA LYS A 131 8.15 -6.31 4.28
C LYS A 131 7.55 -5.19 5.10
N ARG A 132 7.92 -3.96 4.76
CA ARG A 132 7.55 -2.76 5.52
C ARG A 132 6.85 -1.77 4.62
N PHE A 133 5.63 -1.46 5.03
CA PHE A 133 4.76 -0.59 4.26
C PHE A 133 4.50 0.71 5.01
N LEU A 134 4.51 1.82 4.28
CA LEU A 134 4.10 3.12 4.79
C LEU A 134 2.60 3.11 5.10
N GLY A 135 2.22 3.33 6.37
CA GLY A 135 0.86 3.33 6.91
C GLY A 135 0.22 1.95 7.09
N GLY A 136 0.51 1.01 6.20
CA GLY A 136 -0.06 -0.34 6.21
C GLY A 136 -0.25 -0.91 4.82
N ARG A 137 -0.58 -2.20 4.73
CA ARG A 137 -0.88 -2.83 3.43
C ARG A 137 -2.15 -2.20 2.83
N PRO A 138 -2.19 -1.95 1.51
CA PRO A 138 -3.43 -1.54 0.87
C PRO A 138 -4.38 -2.74 0.80
N GLU A 139 -5.46 -2.71 1.60
CA GLU A 139 -6.47 -3.76 1.62
C GLU A 139 -7.73 -3.29 0.88
N LYS A 140 -7.65 -3.19 -0.45
CA LYS A 140 -8.71 -2.58 -1.27
C LYS A 140 -10.12 -3.11 -0.96
N LEU A 141 -10.27 -4.43 -0.87
CA LEU A 141 -11.56 -5.06 -0.57
C LEU A 141 -12.00 -4.82 0.87
N ASN A 142 -11.07 -4.88 1.82
CA ASN A 142 -11.39 -4.70 3.24
C ASN A 142 -11.75 -3.23 3.51
N ASP A 143 -11.11 -2.28 2.84
CA ASP A 143 -11.45 -0.87 2.85
C ASP A 143 -12.86 -0.63 2.27
N ILE A 144 -13.21 -1.25 1.14
CA ILE A 144 -14.57 -1.15 0.55
C ILE A 144 -15.62 -1.76 1.49
N ILE A 145 -15.36 -2.95 2.05
CA ILE A 145 -16.26 -3.61 3.00
C ILE A 145 -16.43 -2.76 4.26
N ARG A 146 -15.35 -2.12 4.72
CA ARG A 146 -15.37 -1.22 5.87
C ARG A 146 -16.20 0.02 5.60
N LEU A 147 -16.04 0.67 4.44
CA LEU A 147 -16.89 1.79 4.01
C LEU A 147 -18.36 1.36 3.97
N PHE A 148 -18.64 0.20 3.37
CA PHE A 148 -19.99 -0.34 3.35
C PHE A 148 -20.52 -0.62 4.77
N ARG A 149 -19.66 -1.07 5.70
CA ARG A 149 -20.05 -1.37 7.09
C ARG A 149 -20.33 -0.11 7.91
N GLU A 150 -19.51 0.92 7.76
CA GLU A 150 -19.55 2.15 8.55
C GLU A 150 -20.71 3.08 8.12
N HIS A 151 -21.09 3.08 6.84
CA HIS A 151 -22.15 3.94 6.32
C HIS A 151 -23.50 3.21 6.22
N SER A 152 -24.32 3.30 7.27
CA SER A 152 -25.67 2.71 7.33
C SER A 152 -26.59 3.18 6.19
N ILE A 153 -26.45 4.43 5.75
CA ILE A 153 -27.21 5.02 4.64
C ILE A 153 -26.87 4.31 3.32
N ILE A 154 -25.58 4.06 3.04
CA ILE A 154 -25.13 3.35 1.84
C ILE A 154 -25.76 1.94 1.80
N LYS A 155 -25.77 1.23 2.94
CA LYS A 155 -26.44 -0.08 3.02
C LYS A 155 -27.92 0.01 2.69
N ALA A 156 -28.63 0.94 3.32
CA ALA A 156 -30.07 1.10 3.12
C ALA A 156 -30.40 1.39 1.65
N ILE A 157 -29.65 2.29 1.01
CA ILE A 157 -29.83 2.62 -0.42
C ILE A 157 -29.58 1.41 -1.31
N VAL A 158 -28.50 0.65 -1.06
CA VAL A 158 -28.21 -0.58 -1.84
C VAL A 158 -29.29 -1.64 -1.65
N PHE A 159 -29.77 -1.87 -0.41
CA PHE A 159 -30.85 -2.82 -0.15
C PHE A 159 -32.16 -2.40 -0.81
N ILE A 160 -32.51 -1.11 -0.76
CA ILE A 160 -33.69 -0.57 -1.45
C ILE A 160 -33.54 -0.75 -2.97
N GLY A 161 -32.36 -0.46 -3.52
CA GLY A 161 -32.09 -0.62 -4.95
C GLY A 161 -32.19 -2.06 -5.42
N ILE A 162 -31.57 -3.00 -4.69
CA ILE A 162 -31.67 -4.44 -4.95
C ILE A 162 -33.11 -4.92 -4.80
N GLY A 163 -33.82 -4.46 -3.76
CA GLY A 163 -35.23 -4.78 -3.55
C GLY A 163 -36.11 -4.32 -4.70
N ALA A 164 -35.91 -3.09 -5.19
CA ALA A 164 -36.65 -2.54 -6.33
C ALA A 164 -36.37 -3.32 -7.63
N LEU A 165 -35.11 -3.71 -7.88
CA LEU A 165 -34.76 -4.60 -9.00
C LEU A 165 -35.37 -5.99 -8.85
N GLY A 166 -35.40 -6.55 -7.64
CA GLY A 166 -36.03 -7.84 -7.35
C GLY A 166 -37.52 -7.82 -7.63
N ILE A 167 -38.23 -6.79 -7.17
CA ILE A 167 -39.66 -6.60 -7.46
C ILE A 167 -39.87 -6.40 -8.97
N SER A 168 -39.03 -5.60 -9.63
CA SER A 168 -39.06 -5.42 -11.08
C SER A 168 -38.90 -6.74 -11.84
N ALA A 169 -37.95 -7.60 -11.41
CA ALA A 169 -37.71 -8.91 -12.02
C ALA A 169 -38.92 -9.85 -11.90
N VAL A 170 -39.59 -9.84 -10.74
CA VAL A 170 -40.83 -10.60 -10.53
C VAL A 170 -41.94 -10.08 -11.45
N LEU A 171 -42.11 -8.76 -11.55
CA LEU A 171 -43.15 -8.15 -12.39
C LEU A 171 -42.90 -8.36 -13.89
N PHE A 172 -41.63 -8.41 -14.33
CA PHE A 172 -41.28 -8.76 -15.70
C PHE A 172 -41.32 -10.26 -16.00
N GLY A 173 -41.36 -11.11 -14.97
CA GLY A 173 -41.09 -12.54 -15.07
C GLY A 173 -39.67 -12.85 -15.58
N SER A 174 -38.75 -11.89 -15.45
CA SER A 174 -37.41 -11.98 -16.04
C SER A 174 -36.41 -11.08 -15.32
N ILE A 175 -35.39 -11.71 -14.73
CA ILE A 175 -34.24 -11.01 -14.15
C ILE A 175 -33.50 -10.21 -15.23
N TYR A 176 -33.40 -10.76 -16.44
CA TYR A 176 -32.73 -10.10 -17.57
C TYR A 176 -33.39 -8.75 -17.90
N LYS A 177 -34.72 -8.70 -18.02
CA LYS A 177 -35.43 -7.45 -18.32
C LYS A 177 -35.23 -6.42 -17.21
N ALA A 178 -35.31 -6.82 -15.93
CA ALA A 178 -35.09 -5.91 -14.81
C ALA A 178 -33.66 -5.35 -14.77
N LEU A 179 -32.65 -6.19 -15.05
CA LEU A 179 -31.26 -5.74 -15.14
C LEU A 179 -31.04 -4.79 -16.32
N VAL A 180 -31.63 -5.07 -17.48
CA VAL A 180 -31.54 -4.17 -18.64
C VAL A 180 -32.15 -2.82 -18.28
N VAL A 181 -33.38 -2.76 -17.77
CA VAL A 181 -34.01 -1.50 -17.32
C VAL A 181 -33.14 -0.78 -16.28
N GLY A 182 -32.61 -1.50 -15.29
CA GLY A 182 -31.78 -0.90 -14.24
C GLY A 182 -30.45 -0.35 -14.75
N LEU A 183 -29.81 -1.01 -15.71
CA LEU A 183 -28.49 -0.61 -16.22
C LEU A 183 -28.58 0.44 -17.32
N THR A 184 -29.60 0.38 -18.17
CA THR A 184 -29.71 1.22 -19.38
C THR A 184 -30.80 2.26 -19.30
N LEU A 185 -31.66 2.20 -18.28
CA LEU A 185 -32.88 3.02 -18.15
C LEU A 185 -33.82 2.91 -19.35
N THR A 186 -33.68 1.86 -20.17
CA THR A 186 -34.56 1.62 -21.32
C THR A 186 -35.88 1.05 -20.85
N MET A 187 -36.99 1.62 -21.32
CA MET A 187 -38.32 1.06 -21.05
C MET A 187 -38.65 -0.05 -22.04
N PHE A 188 -39.08 -1.21 -21.52
CA PHE A 188 -39.70 -2.22 -22.35
C PHE A 188 -41.15 -1.82 -22.67
N SER A 189 -41.53 -1.94 -23.94
CA SER A 189 -42.89 -1.67 -24.39
C SER A 189 -43.87 -2.70 -23.86
N GLY A 190 -44.98 -2.22 -23.29
CA GLY A 190 -46.08 -3.04 -22.80
C GLY A 190 -47.25 -2.19 -22.34
N GLU A 191 -48.47 -2.61 -22.69
CA GLU A 191 -49.69 -1.85 -22.38
C GLU A 191 -50.16 -2.07 -20.93
N THR A 192 -49.70 -3.14 -20.28
CA THR A 192 -50.14 -3.50 -18.93
C THR A 192 -49.51 -2.59 -17.87
N LEU A 193 -50.32 -2.25 -16.87
CA LEU A 193 -49.89 -1.46 -15.70
C LEU A 193 -48.70 -2.14 -14.99
N GLN A 194 -48.66 -3.47 -14.97
CA GLN A 194 -47.57 -4.26 -14.40
C GLN A 194 -46.22 -3.95 -15.06
N ILE A 195 -46.15 -3.92 -16.40
CA ILE A 195 -44.91 -3.63 -17.13
C ILE A 195 -44.45 -2.19 -16.89
N LYS A 196 -45.38 -1.24 -16.79
CA LYS A 196 -45.06 0.17 -16.46
C LYS A 196 -44.46 0.31 -15.07
N ILE A 197 -45.06 -0.33 -14.06
CA ILE A 197 -44.53 -0.34 -12.68
C ILE A 197 -43.17 -1.04 -12.63
N ALA A 198 -43.01 -2.16 -13.36
CA ALA A 198 -41.74 -2.89 -13.43
C ALA A 198 -40.61 -2.03 -14.02
N ASN A 199 -40.89 -1.26 -15.08
CA ASN A 199 -39.93 -0.31 -15.67
C ASN A 199 -39.52 0.78 -14.65
N ILE A 200 -40.49 1.38 -13.93
CA ILE A 200 -40.20 2.43 -12.94
C ILE A 200 -39.35 1.88 -11.79
N LEU A 201 -39.74 0.75 -11.20
CA LEU A 201 -39.00 0.12 -10.09
C LEU A 201 -37.62 -0.34 -10.52
N GLY A 202 -37.50 -0.90 -11.74
CA GLY A 202 -36.22 -1.30 -12.31
C GLY A 202 -35.29 -0.10 -12.49
N GLY A 203 -35.80 1.00 -13.04
CA GLY A 203 -35.05 2.24 -13.25
C GLY A 203 -34.61 2.88 -11.94
N ILE A 204 -35.50 3.01 -10.96
CA ILE A 204 -35.16 3.53 -9.62
C ILE A 204 -34.10 2.65 -8.97
N GLY A 205 -34.26 1.32 -8.99
CA GLY A 205 -33.30 0.40 -8.40
C GLY A 205 -31.92 0.49 -9.03
N GLY A 206 -31.87 0.57 -10.36
CA GLY A 206 -30.64 0.78 -11.12
C GLY A 206 -29.93 2.09 -10.80
N VAL A 207 -30.67 3.21 -10.81
CA VAL A 207 -30.16 4.54 -10.46
C VAL A 207 -29.55 4.56 -9.06
N LEU A 208 -30.25 3.99 -8.07
CA LEU A 208 -29.76 3.95 -6.68
C LEU A 208 -28.45 3.17 -6.56
N ILE A 209 -28.35 2.00 -7.20
CA ILE A 209 -27.12 1.18 -7.17
C ILE A 209 -25.98 1.90 -7.90
N PHE A 210 -26.26 2.52 -9.05
CA PHE A 210 -25.26 3.23 -9.85
C PHE A 210 -24.64 4.40 -9.09
N PHE A 211 -25.46 5.32 -8.56
CA PHE A 211 -24.95 6.46 -7.80
C PHE A 211 -24.21 6.02 -6.55
N THR A 212 -24.71 5.00 -5.85
CA THR A 212 -24.02 4.47 -4.67
C THR A 212 -22.67 3.86 -5.02
N SER A 213 -22.57 3.18 -6.17
CA SER A 213 -21.29 2.63 -6.66
C SER A 213 -20.28 3.74 -6.97
N ILE A 214 -20.72 4.84 -7.58
CA ILE A 214 -19.89 6.04 -7.81
C ILE A 214 -19.46 6.65 -6.48
N THR A 215 -20.38 6.80 -5.52
CA THR A 215 -20.05 7.35 -4.20
C THR A 215 -18.98 6.53 -3.50
N ILE A 216 -19.10 5.19 -3.47
CA ILE A 216 -18.10 4.30 -2.88
C ILE A 216 -16.75 4.47 -3.59
N LEU A 217 -16.73 4.57 -4.92
CA LEU A 217 -15.50 4.77 -5.67
C LEU A 217 -14.83 6.11 -5.35
N LEU A 218 -15.61 7.20 -5.31
CA LEU A 218 -15.12 8.54 -4.94
C LEU A 218 -14.59 8.56 -3.51
N GLU A 219 -15.32 7.96 -2.57
CA GLU A 219 -14.93 7.88 -1.17
C GLU A 219 -13.65 7.08 -0.99
N TYR A 220 -13.50 5.97 -1.72
CA TYR A 220 -12.26 5.19 -1.73
C TYR A 220 -11.07 6.01 -2.28
N ILE A 221 -11.28 6.79 -3.35
CA ILE A 221 -10.24 7.68 -3.91
C ILE A 221 -9.85 8.76 -2.90
N LEU A 222 -10.83 9.42 -2.27
CA LEU A 222 -10.60 10.45 -1.25
C LEU A 222 -9.91 9.89 -0.01
N LEU A 223 -10.29 8.70 0.44
CA LEU A 223 -9.64 8.01 1.55
C LEU A 223 -8.17 7.73 1.22
N THR A 224 -7.89 7.25 0.00
CA THR A 224 -6.52 7.01 -0.46
C THR A 224 -5.72 8.31 -0.52
N ALA A 225 -6.30 9.39 -1.04
CA ALA A 225 -5.66 10.70 -1.11
C ALA A 225 -5.33 11.23 0.30
N ARG A 226 -6.27 11.16 1.24
CA ARG A 226 -6.07 11.58 2.63
C ARG A 226 -4.98 10.75 3.31
N ARG A 227 -4.95 9.43 3.10
CA ARG A 227 -3.89 8.56 3.63
C ARG A 227 -2.52 8.92 3.05
N ASN A 228 -2.44 9.24 1.76
CA ASN A 228 -1.18 9.70 1.14
C ASN A 228 -0.73 11.02 1.74
N GLU A 229 -1.64 11.98 1.88
CA GLU A 229 -1.36 13.29 2.47
C GLU A 229 -0.85 13.14 3.92
N GLN A 230 -1.45 12.24 4.71
CA GLN A 230 -0.95 11.93 6.06
C GLN A 230 0.49 11.39 6.06
N ILE A 231 0.83 10.49 5.13
CA ILE A 231 2.21 9.98 4.98
C ILE A 231 3.18 11.11 4.65
N GLN A 232 2.80 11.97 3.69
CA GLN A 232 3.61 13.11 3.28
C GLN A 232 3.77 14.14 4.41
N GLU A 233 2.69 14.42 5.14
CA GLU A 233 2.69 15.36 6.27
C GLU A 233 3.57 14.86 7.42
N MET A 234 3.56 13.56 7.73
CA MET A 234 4.48 12.99 8.72
C MET A 234 5.95 13.21 8.33
N ALA A 235 6.28 13.02 7.06
CA ALA A 235 7.61 13.29 6.55
C ALA A 235 7.96 14.80 6.54
N ARG A 236 6.98 15.70 6.38
CA ARG A 236 7.18 17.15 6.53
C ARG A 236 7.42 17.56 7.98
N ARG A 237 6.60 17.04 8.91
CA ARG A 237 6.72 17.30 10.36
C ARG A 237 8.07 16.87 10.91
N TYR A 238 8.70 15.86 10.32
CA TYR A 238 10.09 15.49 10.62
C TYR A 238 11.05 16.68 10.44
N PHE A 239 10.94 17.42 9.34
CA PHE A 239 11.80 18.58 9.09
C PHE A 239 11.44 19.79 9.96
N GLU A 240 10.17 19.94 10.32
CA GLU A 240 9.73 20.99 11.26
C GLU A 240 10.35 20.77 12.65
N LYS A 241 10.27 19.54 13.18
CA LYS A 241 10.87 19.16 14.46
C LYS A 241 12.39 19.27 14.48
N LYS A 242 13.05 19.12 13.32
CA LYS A 242 14.50 19.25 13.20
C LYS A 242 14.98 20.70 13.17
N ARG A 243 14.11 21.65 12.80
CA ARG A 243 14.42 23.08 12.68
C ARG A 243 14.11 23.88 13.95
N GLY A 244 13.27 23.37 14.83
CA GLY A 244 12.97 23.94 16.15
C GLY A 244 13.82 23.30 17.24
#